data_AF-A0A1Y5I1K4-F1
#
_entry.id   AF-A0A1Y5I1K4-F1
#
_cell.length_a   1.000
_cell.length_b   1.000
_cell.length_c   1.000
_cell.angle_alpha   90.00
_cell.angle_beta   90.00
_cell.angle_gamma   90.00
#
_symmetry.space_group_name_H-M   'P 1'
#
loop_
_entity.id
_entity.type
_entity.pdbx_description
1 polymer ?
#
loop_
_entity_poly.entity_id
_entity_poly.type
_entity_poly.pdbx_seq_one_letter_code
_entity_poly.pdbx_strand_id
1 'polypeptide(L)' 'MRIVRAILGALILFFDWVFTPRGIKRDAGVQAKVNQQTSDLALYHYKACPFCVKVRRSMKRNSLDIQTHDAKR' A
#
# COMPACT_ATOMS: atom_id res chain seq x y z
N MET A 1 7.50 -26.18 6.51
CA MET A 1 6.48 -25.25 5.96
C MET A 1 6.47 -23.85 6.58
N ARG A 2 6.59 -23.67 7.91
CA ARG A 2 6.61 -22.33 8.56
C ARG A 2 7.80 -21.46 8.13
N ILE A 3 8.99 -22.06 8.02
CA ILE A 3 10.23 -21.38 7.61
C ILE A 3 10.13 -20.87 6.16
N VAL A 4 9.64 -21.71 5.25
CA VAL A 4 9.41 -21.33 3.84
C VAL A 4 8.46 -20.14 3.74
N ARG A 5 7.36 -20.15 4.50
CA ARG A 5 6.39 -19.04 4.52
C ARG A 5 6.99 -17.74 5.10
N ALA A 6 7.88 -17.85 6.10
CA ALA A 6 8.58 -16.71 6.67
C ALA A 6 9.58 -16.09 5.67
N ILE A 7 10.36 -16.93 4.97
CA ILE A 7 11.31 -16.49 3.95
C ILE A 7 10.58 -15.83 2.78
N LEU A 8 9.52 -16.46 2.26
CA LEU A 8 8.70 -15.89 1.19
C LEU A 8 8.08 -14.54 1.58
N GLY A 9 7.55 -14.43 2.80
CA GLY A 9 7.00 -13.17 3.31
C GLY A 9 8.07 -12.07 3.41
N ALA A 10 9.27 -12.41 3.91
CA ALA A 10 10.39 -11.48 4.00
C ALA A 10 10.85 -11.01 2.62
N LEU A 11 10.96 -11.92 1.63
CA LEU A 11 11.28 -11.57 0.25
C LEU A 11 10.25 -10.62 -0.35
N ILE A 12 8.94 -10.92 -0.21
CA ILE A 12 7.88 -10.04 -0.74
C ILE A 12 7.97 -8.63 -0.15
N LEU A 13 8.22 -8.50 1.16
CA LEU A 13 8.37 -7.20 1.81
C LEU A 13 9.65 -6.47 1.39
N PHE A 14 10.75 -7.21 1.21
CA PHE A 14 12.00 -6.66 0.69
C PHE A 14 11.82 -6.11 -0.73
N PHE A 15 11.22 -6.89 -1.62
CA PHE A 15 10.89 -6.44 -2.97
C PHE A 15 9.86 -5.30 -2.98
N ASP A 16 8.90 -5.30 -2.04
CA ASP A 16 7.96 -4.19 -1.88
C ASP A 16 8.70 -2.88 -1.68
N TRP A 17 9.61 -2.87 -0.71
CA TRP A 17 10.43 -1.72 -0.33
C TRP A 17 11.39 -1.28 -1.44
N VAL A 18 12.19 -2.19 -2.01
CA VAL A 18 13.19 -1.87 -3.05
C VAL A 18 12.54 -1.30 -4.31
N PHE A 19 11.42 -1.87 -4.75
CA PHE A 19 10.75 -1.49 -6.00
C PHE A 19 9.51 -0.60 -5.76
N THR A 20 9.56 0.24 -4.73
CA THR A 20 8.44 1.11 -4.38
C THR A 20 8.22 2.18 -5.46
N PRO A 21 7.00 2.34 -6.01
CA PRO A 21 6.74 3.34 -7.04
C PRO A 21 6.77 4.77 -6.49
N ARG A 22 7.08 5.73 -7.36
CA ARG A 22 6.89 7.16 -7.08
C ARG A 22 5.42 7.54 -7.24
N GLY A 23 4.93 8.41 -6.37
CA GLY A 23 3.59 8.97 -6.49
C GLY A 23 3.55 10.14 -7.47
N ILE A 24 2.39 10.37 -8.09
CA ILE A 24 2.15 11.56 -8.90
C ILE A 24 2.19 12.82 -8.05
N LYS A 25 2.80 13.88 -8.59
CA LYS A 25 2.82 15.20 -7.96
C LYS A 25 1.60 15.97 -8.46
N ARG A 26 0.73 16.36 -7.53
CA ARG A 26 -0.41 17.25 -7.80
C ARG A 26 -0.18 18.59 -7.12
N ASP A 27 -0.85 19.62 -7.62
CA ASP A 27 -0.99 20.87 -6.89
C ASP A 27 -1.71 20.65 -5.55
N ALA A 28 -1.39 21.45 -4.53
CA ALA A 28 -1.92 21.29 -3.18
C ALA A 28 -3.46 21.33 -3.15
N GLY A 29 -4.10 22.19 -3.95
CA GLY A 29 -5.56 22.29 -4.01
C GLY A 29 -6.22 21.03 -4.58
N VAL A 30 -5.63 20.46 -5.63
CA VAL A 30 -6.14 19.22 -6.25
C VAL A 30 -5.89 18.03 -5.33
N GLN A 31 -4.73 17.98 -4.65
CA GLN A 31 -4.42 16.92 -3.71
C GLN A 31 -5.39 16.92 -2.51
N ALA A 32 -5.74 18.09 -1.98
CA ALA A 32 -6.72 18.20 -0.90
C ALA A 32 -8.10 17.65 -1.31
N LYS A 33 -8.55 17.94 -2.53
CA LYS A 33 -9.81 17.40 -3.06
C LYS A 33 -9.77 15.88 -3.17
N VAL A 34 -8.67 15.32 -3.67
CA VAL A 34 -8.51 13.86 -3.77
C VAL A 34 -8.49 13.23 -2.37
N ASN A 35 -7.76 13.82 -1.42
CA ASN A 35 -7.71 13.32 -0.05
C ASN A 35 -9.09 13.34 0.62
N GLN A 36 -9.90 14.38 0.37
CA GLN A 36 -11.28 14.46 0.84
C GLN A 36 -12.16 13.37 0.22
N GLN A 37 -12.01 13.08 -1.08
CA GLN A 37 -12.76 12.00 -1.73
C GLN A 37 -12.36 10.62 -1.20
N THR A 38 -11.13 10.47 -0.73
CA THR A 38 -10.63 9.19 -0.20
C THR A 38 -10.67 9.09 1.32
N SER A 39 -11.20 10.10 2.03
CA SER A 39 -11.22 10.13 3.50
C SER A 39 -12.02 8.99 4.10
N ASP A 40 -13.07 8.57 3.41
CA ASP A 40 -14.01 7.55 3.88
C ASP A 40 -13.55 6.13 3.48
N LEU A 41 -12.39 6.02 2.83
CA LEU A 41 -11.83 4.75 2.41
C LEU A 41 -10.81 4.25 3.44
N ALA A 42 -10.87 2.94 3.69
CA ALA A 42 -9.90 2.23 4.49
C ALA A 42 -9.50 0.92 3.78
N LEU A 43 -8.20 0.65 3.70
CA LEU A 43 -7.66 -0.59 3.16
C LEU A 43 -7.35 -1.57 4.29
N TYR A 44 -8.14 -2.64 4.38
CA TYR A 44 -7.82 -3.80 5.19
C TYR A 44 -6.91 -4.73 4.41
N HIS A 45 -5.72 -5.02 4.94
CA HIS A 45 -4.72 -5.76 4.20
C HIS A 45 -3.90 -6.72 5.04
N TYR A 46 -3.18 -7.62 4.37
CA TYR A 46 -2.14 -8.44 4.95
C TYR A 46 -0.78 -8.00 4.41
N LYS A 47 0.17 -7.69 5.29
CA LYS A 47 1.49 -7.13 4.91
C LYS A 47 2.24 -7.96 3.87
N ALA A 48 2.27 -9.27 4.04
CA ALA A 48 3.00 -10.19 3.16
C ALA A 48 2.17 -10.72 1.97
N CYS A 49 0.95 -10.22 1.76
CA CYS A 49 0.12 -10.67 0.65
C CYS A 49 0.51 -9.95 -0.65
N PRO A 50 0.84 -10.67 -1.74
CA PRO A 50 1.26 -10.06 -3.00
C PRO A 50 0.15 -9.21 -3.64
N PHE A 51 -1.12 -9.57 -3.45
CA PHE A 51 -2.26 -8.79 -3.92
C PHE A 51 -2.42 -7.49 -3.13
N CYS A 52 -2.27 -7.55 -1.80
CA CYS A 52 -2.29 -6.35 -0.95
C CYS A 52 -1.15 -5.39 -1.31
N VAL A 53 0.06 -5.91 -1.55
CA VAL A 53 1.19 -5.12 -2.03
C VAL A 53 0.88 -4.44 -3.37
N LYS A 54 0.26 -5.16 -4.33
CA LYS A 54 -0.15 -4.58 -5.61
C LYS A 54 -1.12 -3.41 -5.44
N VAL A 55 -2.11 -3.53 -4.55
CA VAL A 55 -3.08 -2.44 -4.27
C VAL A 55 -2.38 -1.25 -3.61
N ARG A 56 -1.56 -1.47 -2.58
CA ARG A 56 -0.78 -0.40 -1.92
C ARG A 56 0.12 0.36 -2.89
N ARG A 57 0.76 -0.36 -3.82
CA ARG A 57 1.56 0.26 -4.89
C ARG A 57 0.70 1.10 -5.82
N SER A 58 -0.52 0.65 -6.15
CA SER A 58 -1.46 1.44 -6.94
C SER A 58 -1.89 2.72 -6.21
N MET A 59 -2.18 2.62 -4.91
CA MET A 59 -2.49 3.77 -4.07
C MET A 59 -1.34 4.77 -4.04
N LYS A 60 -0.10 4.29 -3.84
CA LYS A 60 1.09 5.15 -3.84
C LYS A 60 1.33 5.80 -5.19
N ARG A 61 1.19 5.08 -6.31
CA ARG A 61 1.30 5.67 -7.67
C ARG A 61 0.32 6.82 -7.87
N ASN A 62 -0.90 6.66 -7.37
CA ASN A 62 -1.94 7.67 -7.48
C ASN A 62 -1.91 8.71 -6.35
N SER A 63 -0.87 8.70 -5.50
CA SER A 63 -0.73 9.58 -4.33
C SER A 63 -2.03 9.69 -3.53
N LEU A 64 -2.64 8.54 -3.24
CA LEU A 64 -3.87 8.46 -2.45
C LEU A 64 -3.52 8.29 -0.98
N ASP A 65 -4.06 9.16 -0.14
CA ASP A 65 -3.97 9.05 1.31
C ASP A 65 -5.21 8.33 1.85
N ILE A 66 -5.06 7.04 2.11
CA ILE A 66 -6.13 6.12 2.54
C ILE A 66 -5.60 5.37 3.75
N GLN A 67 -6.43 5.26 4.79
CA GLN A 67 -6.05 4.57 6.04
C GLN A 67 -5.83 3.08 5.78
N THR A 68 -4.80 2.48 6.38
CA THR A 68 -4.50 1.06 6.21
C THR A 68 -4.56 0.31 7.54
N HIS A 69 -5.30 -0.80 7.57
CA HIS A 69 -5.45 -1.66 8.73
C HIS A 69 -4.91 -3.06 8.43
N ASP A 70 -4.09 -3.61 9.33
CA ASP A 70 -3.58 -4.96 9.21
C ASP A 70 -4.63 -5.96 9.69
N ALA A 71 -5.26 -6.68 8.76
CA ALA A 71 -6.35 -7.62 9.04
C ALA A 71 -5.90 -8.87 9.83
N LYS A 72 -4.59 -9.06 10.01
CA LYS A 72 -4.06 -10.15 10.84
C LYS A 72 -4.13 -9.85 12.34
N ARG A 73 -4.25 -8.57 12.72
CA ARG A 73 -4.23 -8.12 14.11
C ARG A 73 -5.64 -7.82 14.60
#